data_AF-A0A7W7CML1-F1
#
_entry.id   AF-A0A7W7CML1-F1
#
_cell.length_a   1.000
_cell.length_b   1.000
_cell.length_c   1.000
_cell.angle_alpha   90.00
_cell.angle_beta   90.00
_cell.angle_gamma   90.00
#
_symmetry.space_group_name_H-M   'P 1'
#
loop_
_entity.id
_entity.type
_entity.pdbx_description
1 polymer ?
#
loop_
_entity_poly.entity_id
_entity_poly.type
_entity_poly.pdbx_seq_one_letter_code
_entity_poly.pdbx_strand_id
1 'polypeptide(L)'
;MAPRSLVAGAGWVAAALVATVAGLGGIRLVGDSLTGSNGGVLSQEDVSRALAAATPAPATASPASPTPAPAPSSRPPALTSFRSAGGVALAGCRGNLAYLERWSPDPGYEVRDVDEGPDDEADVRFENSERHVDLRITCSGGVPSAREHANHGGDD
;
A
#
# COMPACT_ATOMS: atom_id res chain seq x y z
N MET A 1 -51.77 33.05 -6.76
CA MET A 1 -50.55 32.50 -7.38
C MET A 1 -49.92 31.49 -6.41
N ALA A 2 -50.08 30.18 -6.62
CA ALA A 2 -49.36 29.14 -5.85
C ALA A 2 -49.23 27.74 -6.50
N PRO A 3 -49.88 27.37 -7.64
CA PRO A 3 -49.81 25.97 -8.09
C PRO A 3 -48.50 25.63 -8.82
N ARG A 4 -47.78 26.62 -9.33
CA ARG A 4 -46.59 26.42 -10.20
C ARG A 4 -45.35 26.04 -9.40
N SER A 5 -45.16 26.70 -8.24
CA SER A 5 -44.01 26.46 -7.35
C SER A 5 -44.11 25.12 -6.61
N LEU A 6 -45.34 24.68 -6.31
CA LEU A 6 -45.59 23.36 -5.71
C LEU A 6 -45.26 22.22 -6.68
N VAL A 7 -45.61 22.36 -7.96
CA VAL A 7 -45.28 21.36 -8.99
C VAL A 7 -43.77 21.30 -9.25
N ALA A 8 -43.10 22.45 -9.28
CA ALA A 8 -41.65 22.51 -9.42
C ALA A 8 -40.92 21.86 -8.23
N GLY A 9 -41.38 22.14 -7.00
CA GLY A 9 -40.84 21.51 -5.79
C GLY A 9 -41.05 20.00 -5.75
N ALA A 10 -42.27 19.53 -6.07
CA ALA A 10 -42.58 18.10 -6.11
C ALA A 10 -41.78 17.35 -7.18
N GLY A 11 -41.61 17.95 -8.37
CA GLY A 11 -40.78 17.38 -9.43
C GLY A 11 -39.31 17.25 -9.02
N TRP A 12 -38.77 18.26 -8.34
CA TRP A 12 -37.39 18.22 -7.86
C TRP A 12 -37.17 17.15 -6.78
N VAL A 13 -38.10 17.01 -5.83
CA VAL A 13 -38.06 15.97 -4.80
C VAL A 13 -38.14 14.57 -5.42
N ALA A 14 -39.01 14.37 -6.42
CA ALA A 14 -39.11 13.11 -7.13
C ALA A 14 -37.80 12.74 -7.85
N ALA A 15 -37.14 13.70 -8.51
CA ALA A 15 -35.86 13.48 -9.16
C ALA A 15 -34.75 13.11 -8.16
N ALA A 16 -34.69 13.79 -7.00
CA ALA A 16 -33.73 13.50 -5.94
C ALA A 16 -33.92 12.07 -5.36
N LEU A 17 -35.18 11.64 -5.19
CA LEU A 17 -35.50 10.29 -4.74
C LEU A 17 -35.04 9.23 -5.75
N VAL A 18 -35.30 9.43 -7.04
CA VAL A 18 -34.86 8.51 -8.11
C VAL A 18 -33.34 8.38 -8.14
N ALA A 19 -32.62 9.51 -8.04
CA ALA A 19 -31.16 9.50 -8.01
C ALA A 19 -30.59 8.73 -6.81
N THR A 20 -31.23 8.88 -5.63
CA THR A 20 -30.80 8.19 -4.40
C THR A 20 -31.03 6.69 -4.47
N VAL A 21 -32.17 6.26 -5.04
CA VAL A 21 -32.47 4.83 -5.25
C VAL A 21 -31.49 4.20 -6.24
N ALA A 22 -31.15 4.89 -7.33
CA ALA A 22 -30.16 4.41 -8.29
C ALA A 22 -28.76 4.27 -7.66
N GLY A 23 -28.33 5.24 -6.85
CA GLY A 23 -27.06 5.19 -6.13
C GLY A 23 -27.00 4.02 -5.14
N LEU A 24 -28.04 3.85 -4.31
CA LEU A 24 -28.12 2.72 -3.37
C LEU A 24 -28.15 1.36 -4.10
N GLY A 25 -28.83 1.26 -5.24
CA GLY A 25 -28.84 0.05 -6.07
C GLY A 25 -27.44 -0.32 -6.58
N GLY A 26 -26.67 0.66 -7.08
CA GLY A 26 -25.30 0.45 -7.53
C GLY A 26 -24.35 -0.02 -6.42
N ILE A 27 -24.45 0.58 -5.23
CA ILE A 27 -23.60 0.24 -4.07
C ILE A 27 -23.89 -1.19 -3.59
N ARG A 28 -25.16 -1.63 -3.61
CA ARG A 28 -25.55 -2.98 -3.20
C ARG A 28 -25.02 -4.06 -4.14
N LEU A 29 -24.85 -3.78 -5.44
CA LEU A 29 -24.21 -4.72 -6.38
C LEU A 29 -22.73 -4.95 -6.08
N VAL A 30 -22.00 -3.92 -5.68
CA VAL A 30 -20.58 -4.04 -5.30
C VAL A 30 -20.44 -4.77 -3.96
N GLY A 31 -21.35 -4.53 -3.02
CA GLY A 31 -21.35 -5.15 -1.70
C GLY A 31 -21.52 -6.67 -1.72
N ASP A 32 -22.38 -7.21 -2.59
CA ASP A 32 -22.65 -8.64 -2.69
C ASP A 32 -21.40 -9.44 -3.11
N SER A 33 -20.54 -8.83 -3.93
CA SER A 33 -19.24 -9.41 -4.35
C SER A 33 -18.20 -9.42 -3.23
N LEU A 34 -18.32 -8.55 -2.24
CA LEU A 34 -17.40 -8.47 -1.09
C LEU A 34 -17.86 -9.33 0.10
N THR A 35 -19.16 -9.55 0.27
CA THR A 35 -19.71 -10.36 1.37
C THR A 35 -20.05 -11.79 0.97
N GLY A 36 -20.22 -12.08 -0.33
CA GLY A 36 -20.65 -13.39 -0.84
C GLY A 36 -19.54 -14.45 -0.99
N SER A 37 -18.26 -14.08 -0.83
CA SER A 37 -17.14 -15.02 -1.02
C SER A 37 -16.18 -14.99 0.16
N ASN A 38 -16.48 -15.79 1.19
CA ASN A 38 -15.53 -16.32 2.19
C ASN A 38 -14.47 -15.35 2.72
N GLY A 39 -14.88 -14.15 3.16
CA GLY A 39 -14.05 -13.24 3.97
C GLY A 39 -13.96 -13.70 5.43
N GLY A 40 -13.73 -14.99 5.67
CA GLY A 40 -13.35 -15.46 6.99
C GLY A 40 -11.98 -14.90 7.32
N VAL A 41 -11.87 -14.09 8.37
CA VAL A 41 -10.59 -13.79 9.01
C VAL A 41 -9.83 -15.11 9.21
N LEU A 42 -8.59 -15.18 8.69
CA LEU A 42 -7.72 -16.35 8.87
C LEU A 42 -7.73 -16.77 10.35
N SER A 43 -7.92 -18.06 10.61
CA SER A 43 -7.99 -18.54 11.99
C SER A 43 -6.65 -18.26 12.68
N GLN A 44 -6.68 -18.00 13.99
CA GLN A 44 -5.48 -17.81 14.81
C GLN A 44 -4.47 -18.98 14.65
N GLU A 45 -4.96 -20.16 14.32
CA GLU A 45 -4.17 -21.38 14.11
C GLU A 45 -3.41 -21.30 12.78
N ASP A 46 -4.01 -20.73 11.74
CA ASP A 46 -3.34 -20.50 10.46
C ASP A 46 -2.30 -19.37 10.57
N VAL A 47 -2.59 -18.31 11.33
CA VAL A 47 -1.64 -17.22 11.59
C VAL A 47 -0.43 -17.72 12.38
N SER A 48 -0.64 -18.51 13.44
CA SER A 48 0.45 -19.06 14.24
C SER A 48 1.31 -20.06 13.47
N ARG A 49 0.70 -20.87 12.59
CA ARG A 49 1.44 -21.76 11.68
C ARG A 49 2.29 -20.97 10.68
N ALA A 50 1.75 -19.89 10.11
CA ALA A 50 2.50 -19.03 9.20
C ALA A 50 3.68 -18.32 9.92
N LEU A 51 3.47 -17.85 11.15
CA LEU A 51 4.53 -17.22 11.96
C LEU A 51 5.63 -18.21 12.36
N ALA A 52 5.24 -19.43 12.74
CA ALA A 52 6.19 -20.49 13.07
C ALA A 52 7.01 -20.92 11.85
N ALA A 53 6.39 -20.99 10.67
CA ALA A 53 7.08 -21.29 9.42
C ALA A 53 8.02 -20.16 8.95
N ALA A 54 7.70 -18.90 9.29
CA ALA A 54 8.52 -17.73 8.97
C ALA A 54 9.70 -17.51 9.93
N THR A 55 9.73 -18.19 11.07
CA THR A 55 10.86 -18.12 12.03
C THR A 55 11.99 -19.03 11.56
N PRO A 56 13.21 -18.52 11.28
CA PRO A 56 14.35 -19.37 10.97
C PRO A 56 14.72 -20.20 12.20
N ALA A 57 14.46 -21.51 12.16
CA ALA A 57 14.88 -22.42 13.21
C ALA A 57 16.42 -22.53 13.24
N PRO A 58 17.07 -22.55 14.43
CA PRO A 58 18.47 -22.92 14.52
C PRO A 58 18.64 -24.38 14.08
N ALA A 59 19.57 -24.62 13.15
CA ALA A 59 19.85 -25.93 12.62
C ALA A 59 20.50 -26.82 13.69
N THR A 60 19.72 -27.75 14.26
CA THR A 60 20.26 -28.91 14.98
C THR A 60 20.19 -30.12 14.04
N ALA A 61 21.36 -30.61 13.63
CA ALA A 61 21.49 -31.71 12.68
C ALA A 61 20.99 -33.06 13.24
N SER A 62 20.18 -33.78 12.45
CA SER A 62 20.10 -35.24 12.47
C SER A 62 19.51 -35.81 11.16
N PRO A 63 19.79 -37.08 10.80
CA PRO A 63 20.04 -37.49 9.42
C PRO A 63 18.79 -37.84 8.58
N ALA A 64 19.06 -37.92 7.27
CA ALA A 64 18.17 -37.83 6.13
C ALA A 64 16.99 -38.81 6.03
N SER A 65 15.90 -38.31 5.44
CA SER A 65 14.91 -39.08 4.65
C SER A 65 14.67 -38.32 3.32
N PRO A 66 14.57 -38.98 2.16
CA PRO A 66 14.44 -38.30 0.87
C PRO A 66 12.96 -37.97 0.58
N THR A 67 12.63 -36.69 0.55
CA THR A 67 11.28 -36.17 0.24
C THR A 67 11.40 -34.97 -0.71
N PRO A 68 10.45 -34.77 -1.65
CA PRO A 68 10.71 -34.33 -3.02
C PRO A 68 11.21 -32.90 -3.20
N ALA A 69 11.80 -32.65 -4.38
CA ALA A 69 12.31 -31.36 -4.83
C ALA A 69 11.32 -30.21 -4.52
N PRO A 70 11.76 -29.14 -3.83
CA PRO A 70 10.92 -27.99 -3.57
C PRO A 70 10.60 -27.30 -4.91
N ALA A 71 9.30 -27.09 -5.16
CA ALA A 71 8.85 -26.09 -6.12
C ALA A 71 9.49 -24.73 -5.76
N PRO A 72 9.74 -23.83 -6.73
CA PRO A 72 10.37 -22.55 -6.42
C PRO A 72 9.44 -21.73 -5.52
N SER A 73 9.65 -21.81 -4.21
CA SER A 73 9.11 -20.85 -3.26
C SER A 73 9.73 -19.51 -3.60
N SER A 74 8.95 -18.62 -4.22
CA SER A 74 9.31 -17.22 -4.38
C SER A 74 9.49 -16.65 -2.98
N ARG A 75 10.73 -16.66 -2.48
CA ARG A 75 11.09 -16.03 -1.22
C ARG A 75 10.63 -14.56 -1.34
N PRO A 76 9.87 -14.03 -0.36
CA PRO A 76 9.54 -12.62 -0.34
C PRO A 76 10.84 -11.82 -0.50
N PRO A 77 10.87 -10.82 -1.39
CA PRO A 77 12.08 -10.04 -1.58
C PRO A 77 12.44 -9.36 -0.25
N ALA A 78 13.73 -9.30 0.06
CA ALA A 78 14.20 -8.73 1.31
C ALA A 78 13.94 -7.21 1.31
N LEU A 79 13.08 -6.77 2.22
CA LEU A 79 12.70 -5.37 2.41
C LEU A 79 13.48 -4.74 3.55
N THR A 80 13.93 -3.51 3.35
CA THR A 80 14.66 -2.69 4.32
C THR A 80 13.87 -1.42 4.61
N SER A 81 13.78 -1.04 5.88
CA SER A 81 13.15 0.21 6.28
C SER A 81 14.16 1.37 6.28
N PHE A 82 13.81 2.44 5.57
CA PHE A 82 14.56 3.69 5.54
C PHE A 82 13.73 4.80 6.18
N ARG A 83 14.35 5.59 7.05
CA ARG A 83 13.74 6.72 7.73
C ARG A 83 14.41 8.00 7.25
N SER A 84 13.60 9.02 7.00
CA SER A 84 14.00 10.35 6.58
C SER A 84 13.41 11.42 7.49
N ALA A 85 13.73 12.70 7.26
CA ALA A 85 13.07 13.81 7.96
C ALA A 85 11.58 13.99 7.62
N GLY A 86 11.10 13.41 6.50
CA GLY A 86 9.73 13.56 6.02
C GLY A 86 8.83 12.33 6.22
N GLY A 87 9.41 11.18 6.57
CA GLY A 87 8.68 9.94 6.73
C GLY A 87 9.54 8.69 6.64
N VAL A 88 8.88 7.55 6.45
CA VAL A 88 9.51 6.23 6.36
C VAL A 88 9.13 5.52 5.06
N ALA A 89 10.05 4.72 4.52
CA ALA A 89 9.83 3.89 3.35
C ALA A 89 10.38 2.47 3.55
N LEU A 90 9.64 1.47 3.08
CA LEU A 90 10.07 0.07 2.95
C LEU A 90 10.46 -0.16 1.50
N ALA A 91 11.72 -0.50 1.27
CA ALA A 91 12.27 -0.66 -0.07
C ALA A 91 13.11 -1.93 -0.19
N GLY A 92 13.16 -2.50 -1.38
CA GLY A 92 13.94 -3.70 -1.67
C GLY A 92 14.64 -3.62 -3.01
N CYS A 93 15.39 -4.68 -3.32
CA CYS A 93 16.06 -4.82 -4.62
C CYS A 93 15.52 -6.05 -5.36
N ARG A 94 15.18 -5.88 -6.64
CA ARG A 94 14.99 -6.97 -7.60
C ARG A 94 16.20 -6.97 -8.55
N GLY A 95 17.22 -7.75 -8.21
CA GLY A 95 18.52 -7.63 -8.87
C GLY A 95 19.19 -6.30 -8.49
N ASN A 96 19.48 -5.47 -9.48
CA ASN A 96 20.01 -4.11 -9.26
C ASN A 96 18.95 -3.01 -9.40
N LEU A 97 17.67 -3.38 -9.54
CA LEU A 97 16.58 -2.41 -9.62
C LEU A 97 15.98 -2.22 -8.22
N ALA A 98 15.89 -0.97 -7.78
CA ALA A 98 15.26 -0.56 -6.54
C ALA A 98 13.75 -0.49 -6.72
N TYR A 99 12.99 -0.86 -5.69
CA TYR A 99 11.55 -0.66 -5.66
C TYR A 99 11.08 -0.31 -4.25
N LEU A 100 10.01 0.47 -4.16
CA LEU A 100 9.29 0.80 -2.92
C LEU A 100 8.10 -0.13 -2.77
N GLU A 101 7.94 -0.72 -1.59
CA GLU A 101 6.78 -1.56 -1.26
C GLU A 101 5.71 -0.76 -0.48
N ARG A 102 6.18 0.16 0.36
CA ARG A 102 5.31 0.99 1.19
C ARG A 102 6.05 2.22 1.69
N TRP A 103 5.31 3.28 1.92
CA TRP A 103 5.81 4.49 2.59
C TRP A 103 4.71 5.10 3.44
N SER A 104 5.12 5.92 4.39
CA SER A 104 4.23 6.71 5.24
C SER A 104 4.88 8.04 5.56
N PRO A 105 4.18 9.17 5.39
CA PRO A 105 4.69 10.45 5.84
C PRO A 105 4.74 10.50 7.37
N ASP A 106 5.68 11.28 7.90
CA ASP A 106 5.69 11.68 9.31
C ASP A 106 4.63 12.79 9.55
N PRO A 107 4.18 13.01 10.79
CA PRO A 107 3.16 14.02 11.08
C PRO A 107 3.52 15.41 10.57
N GLY A 108 2.59 16.04 9.86
CA GLY A 108 2.79 17.36 9.26
C GLY A 108 3.47 17.35 7.89
N TYR A 109 3.89 16.19 7.39
CA TYR A 109 4.28 15.99 6.00
C TYR A 109 3.18 15.28 5.22
N GLU A 110 3.17 15.47 3.92
CA GLU A 110 2.36 14.75 2.96
C GLU A 110 3.24 14.12 1.88
N VAL A 111 2.75 13.06 1.25
CA VAL A 111 3.41 12.45 0.10
C VAL A 111 3.01 13.24 -1.13
N ARG A 112 3.99 13.76 -1.87
CA ARG A 112 3.77 14.53 -3.09
C ARG A 112 3.91 13.71 -4.35
N ASP A 113 5.01 12.95 -4.43
CA ASP A 113 5.38 12.19 -5.61
C ASP A 113 6.06 10.89 -5.19
N VAL A 114 5.92 9.85 -6.01
CA VAL A 114 6.44 8.51 -5.75
C VAL A 114 6.77 7.82 -7.07
N ASP A 115 8.03 7.44 -7.21
CA ASP A 115 8.51 6.49 -8.20
C ASP A 115 8.73 5.13 -7.52
N GLU A 116 7.73 4.24 -7.62
CA GLU A 116 7.74 2.93 -6.93
C GLU A 116 8.79 1.95 -7.48
N GLY A 117 9.25 2.11 -8.71
CA GLY A 117 10.07 1.12 -9.40
C GLY A 117 9.30 -0.17 -9.75
N PRO A 118 9.97 -1.27 -10.13
CA PRO A 118 11.42 -1.45 -10.09
C PRO A 118 12.14 -0.68 -11.20
N ASP A 119 13.08 0.18 -10.83
CA ASP A 119 13.98 0.87 -11.77
C ASP A 119 15.39 1.05 -11.17
N ASP A 120 16.31 1.72 -11.85
CA ASP A 120 17.66 1.99 -11.31
C ASP A 120 17.64 2.82 -10.01
N GLU A 121 16.60 3.63 -9.83
CA GLU A 121 16.22 4.22 -8.55
C GLU A 121 14.73 4.11 -8.28
N ALA A 122 14.35 4.17 -7.00
CA ALA A 122 12.97 4.35 -6.58
C ALA A 122 12.95 5.45 -5.53
N ASP A 123 11.97 6.35 -5.58
CA ASP A 123 11.94 7.51 -4.70
C ASP A 123 10.54 7.88 -4.21
N VAL A 124 10.54 8.58 -3.08
CA VAL A 124 9.33 9.17 -2.50
C VAL A 124 9.67 10.58 -2.03
N ARG A 125 8.85 11.55 -2.44
CA ARG A 125 8.92 12.93 -1.99
C ARG A 125 7.90 13.18 -0.90
N PHE A 126 8.40 13.57 0.27
CA PHE A 126 7.60 14.09 1.38
C PHE A 126 7.70 15.61 1.40
N GLU A 127 6.60 16.31 1.64
CA GLU A 127 6.57 17.78 1.65
C GLU A 127 5.75 18.30 2.83
N ASN A 128 6.13 19.46 3.33
CA ASN A 128 5.30 20.29 4.18
C ASN A 128 5.46 21.78 3.79
N SER A 129 4.83 22.68 4.53
CA SER A 129 4.87 24.12 4.26
C SER A 129 6.26 24.77 4.35
N GLU A 130 7.27 24.08 4.87
CA GLU A 130 8.62 24.63 5.07
C GLU A 130 9.68 23.90 4.22
N ARG A 131 9.50 22.60 3.96
CA ARG A 131 10.53 21.71 3.44
C ARG A 131 9.99 20.61 2.55
N HIS A 132 10.80 20.25 1.57
CA HIS A 132 10.64 19.12 0.68
C HIS A 132 11.76 18.13 1.02
N VAL A 133 11.43 16.85 1.17
CA VAL A 133 12.36 15.76 1.52
C VAL A 133 12.20 14.65 0.49
N ASP A 134 13.19 14.51 -0.38
CA ASP A 134 13.31 13.44 -1.35
C ASP A 134 14.09 12.29 -0.74
N LEU A 135 13.45 11.12 -0.60
CA LEU A 135 14.09 9.88 -0.16
C LEU A 135 14.26 8.96 -1.36
N ARG A 136 15.51 8.82 -1.81
CA ARG A 136 15.89 8.05 -3.01
C ARG A 136 16.58 6.76 -2.63
N ILE A 137 16.15 5.66 -3.22
CA ILE A 137 16.68 4.32 -3.01
C ILE A 137 17.37 3.84 -4.28
N THR A 138 18.58 3.30 -4.12
CA THR A 138 19.34 2.66 -5.20
C THR A 138 19.85 1.30 -4.75
N CYS A 139 20.07 0.40 -5.70
CA CYS A 139 20.51 -0.97 -5.41
C CYS A 139 21.88 -1.26 -5.99
N SER A 140 22.78 -1.78 -5.16
CA SER A 140 24.11 -2.24 -5.59
C SER A 140 24.34 -3.66 -5.12
N GLY A 141 24.41 -4.62 -6.05
CA GLY A 141 24.62 -6.03 -5.72
C GLY A 141 23.46 -6.63 -4.91
N GLY A 142 22.23 -6.16 -5.14
CA GLY A 142 21.04 -6.57 -4.39
C GLY A 142 20.91 -5.97 -2.99
N VAL A 143 21.80 -5.03 -2.62
CA VAL A 143 21.72 -4.31 -1.34
C VAL A 143 21.11 -2.92 -1.58
N PRO A 144 19.96 -2.59 -0.96
CA PRO A 144 19.34 -1.28 -1.09
C PRO A 144 20.09 -0.26 -0.23
N SER A 145 20.29 0.94 -0.77
CA SER A 145 20.89 2.08 -0.08
C SER A 145 20.07 3.33 -0.32
N ALA A 146 19.88 4.14 0.73
CA ALA A 146 19.10 5.36 0.67
C ALA A 146 19.98 6.61 0.65
N ARG A 147 19.53 7.63 -0.07
CA ARG A 147 20.03 8.99 0.00
C ARG A 147 18.86 9.93 0.24
N GLU A 148 19.04 10.86 1.17
CA GLU A 148 18.06 11.89 1.48
C GLU A 148 18.55 13.23 0.97
N HIS A 149 17.67 13.96 0.27
CA HIS A 149 17.89 15.31 -0.19
C HIS A 149 16.76 16.20 0.33
N ALA A 150 17.10 17.21 1.14
CA ALA A 150 16.13 18.13 1.71
C ALA A 150 16.31 19.54 1.14
N ASN A 151 15.22 20.15 0.68
CA ASN A 151 15.16 21.51 0.17
C ASN A 151 14.10 22.33 0.94
N HIS A 152 14.22 23.65 0.95
CA HIS A 152 13.15 24.51 1.50
C HIS A 152 12.07 24.69 0.44
N GLY A 153 10.80 24.52 0.83
CA GLY A 153 9.66 24.74 -0.06
C GLY A 153 9.58 26.23 -0.38
N GLY A 154 9.87 26.59 -1.63
CA GLY A 154 9.80 27.97 -2.11
C GLY A 154 8.37 28.29 -2.52
N ASP A 155 7.83 29.37 -1.96
CA ASP A 155 6.49 29.90 -2.23
C ASP A 155 6.27 30.23 -3.71
N ASP A 156 5.25 29.65 -4.35
CA ASP A 156 4.61 30.13 -5.59
C ASP A 156 3.23 30.72 -5.27
#